data_AF-A0AAC8QFB4-F1
#
_entry.id   AF-A0AAC8QFB4-F1
#
_cell.length_a   1.000
_cell.length_b   1.000
_cell.length_c   1.000
_cell.angle_alpha   90.00
_cell.angle_beta   90.00
_cell.angle_gamma   90.00
#
_symmetry.space_group_name_H-M   'P 1'
#
loop_
_entity.id
_entity.type
_entity.pdbx_description
1 polymer ?
#
loop_
_entity_poly.entity_id
_entity_poly.type
_entity_poly.pdbx_seq_one_letter_code
_entity_poly.pdbx_strand_id
1 'polypeptide(L)'
;MASRWDYLFESKPVPLMDHMLEEVAKLLAKDLQQWPPPIQELDLDVGGQFAPLFTEPPPRPVRAVYDEALRLSRWELERELEAYDDYMRNKRYLERGLAPTDRLVLLFLNRWLVDHMLGLGEATEGRVNRRLMLQCLDRLDARLRLVQTPFS
;
A
#
# COMPACT_ATOMS: atom_id res chain seq x y z
N MET A 1 -39.62 14.98 11.06
CA MET A 1 -38.51 14.07 11.41
C MET A 1 -38.01 13.50 10.11
N ALA A 2 -36.79 13.84 9.66
CA ALA A 2 -36.22 13.25 8.46
C ALA A 2 -36.02 11.75 8.70
N SER A 3 -36.56 10.92 7.82
CA SER A 3 -36.40 9.47 7.87
C SER A 3 -34.93 9.14 7.60
N ARG A 4 -34.44 8.04 8.19
CA ARG A 4 -33.12 7.47 7.87
C ARG A 4 -32.90 7.25 6.36
N TRP A 5 -33.99 7.08 5.62
CA TRP A 5 -34.00 6.86 4.18
C TRP A 5 -33.90 8.17 3.38
N ASP A 6 -34.39 9.29 3.92
CA ASP A 6 -34.33 10.61 3.25
C ASP A 6 -32.87 11.05 3.10
N TYR A 7 -32.04 10.79 4.11
CA TYR A 7 -30.60 11.04 4.09
C TYR A 7 -29.86 10.26 2.98
N LEU A 8 -30.32 9.05 2.66
CA LEU A 8 -29.73 8.25 1.57
C LEU A 8 -30.12 8.79 0.19
N PHE A 9 -31.35 9.27 0.03
CA PHE A 9 -31.81 9.91 -1.21
C PHE A 9 -31.18 11.29 -1.45
N GLU A 10 -30.85 12.01 -0.38
CA GLU A 10 -30.13 13.30 -0.44
C GLU A 10 -28.62 13.13 -0.68
N SER A 11 -28.09 11.92 -0.49
CA SER A 11 -26.68 11.64 -0.72
C SER A 11 -26.35 11.71 -2.22
N LYS A 12 -25.28 12.43 -2.55
CA LYS A 12 -24.80 12.51 -3.93
C LYS A 12 -24.33 11.13 -4.38
N PRO A 13 -24.69 10.69 -5.61
CA PRO A 13 -24.13 9.47 -6.19
C PRO A 13 -22.60 9.52 -6.14
N VAL A 14 -21.99 8.50 -5.57
CA VAL A 14 -20.53 8.35 -5.61
C VAL A 14 -20.13 7.98 -7.04
N PRO A 15 -19.20 8.71 -7.68
CA PRO A 15 -18.69 8.30 -8.99
C PRO A 15 -18.17 6.86 -8.93
N LEU A 16 -18.50 6.04 -9.94
CA LEU A 16 -18.11 4.62 -9.97
C LEU A 16 -16.60 4.43 -9.72
N MET A 17 -15.78 5.32 -10.27
CA MET A 17 -14.33 5.33 -10.06
C MET A 17 -13.96 5.52 -8.58
N ASP A 18 -14.59 6.44 -7.87
CA ASP A 18 -14.31 6.68 -6.46
C ASP A 18 -14.70 5.49 -5.60
N HIS A 19 -15.85 4.87 -5.88
CA HIS A 19 -16.26 3.65 -5.20
C HIS A 19 -15.30 2.49 -5.49
N MET A 20 -14.89 2.31 -6.74
CA MET A 20 -13.93 1.27 -7.13
C MET A 20 -12.59 1.43 -6.39
N LEU A 21 -12.04 2.64 -6.34
CA LEU A 21 -10.78 2.90 -5.63
C LEU A 21 -10.93 2.66 -4.11
N GLU A 22 -12.11 2.92 -3.56
CA GLU A 22 -12.42 2.60 -2.16
C GLU A 22 -12.45 1.09 -1.91
N GLU A 23 -13.07 0.31 -2.80
CA GLU A 23 -13.09 -1.15 -2.69
C GLU A 23 -11.70 -1.77 -2.89
N VAL A 24 -10.90 -1.26 -3.83
CA VAL A 24 -9.51 -1.69 -3.99
C VAL A 24 -8.72 -1.42 -2.70
N ALA A 25 -8.81 -0.21 -2.14
CA ALA A 25 -8.12 0.13 -0.90
C ALA A 25 -8.56 -0.78 0.28
N LYS A 26 -9.83 -1.20 0.34
CA LYS A 26 -10.30 -2.18 1.35
C LYS A 26 -9.66 -3.55 1.16
N LEU A 27 -9.60 -4.04 -0.08
CA LEU A 27 -9.00 -5.34 -0.40
C LEU A 27 -7.52 -5.35 -0.05
N LEU A 28 -6.76 -4.34 -0.50
CA LEU A 28 -5.34 -4.22 -0.16
C LEU A 28 -5.11 -4.09 1.35
N ALA A 29 -5.95 -3.32 2.06
CA ALA A 29 -5.83 -3.21 3.52
C ALA A 29 -6.07 -4.57 4.22
N LYS A 30 -7.01 -5.37 3.72
CA LYS A 30 -7.26 -6.73 4.22
C LYS A 30 -6.08 -7.66 3.93
N ASP A 31 -5.49 -7.57 2.75
CA ASP A 31 -4.32 -8.37 2.38
C ASP A 31 -3.11 -8.02 3.25
N LEU A 32 -2.89 -6.72 3.53
CA LEU A 32 -1.85 -6.24 4.45
C LEU A 32 -2.13 -6.59 5.93
N GLN A 33 -3.32 -7.08 6.28
CA GLN A 33 -3.57 -7.67 7.61
C GLN A 33 -2.94 -9.05 7.75
N GLN A 34 -2.70 -9.74 6.64
CA GLN A 34 -2.01 -11.03 6.59
C GLN A 34 -0.52 -10.78 6.40
N TRP A 35 0.31 -11.57 7.09
CA TRP A 35 1.77 -11.45 7.00
C TRP A 35 2.43 -12.78 6.66
N PRO A 36 3.25 -12.83 5.60
CA PRO A 36 3.41 -11.80 4.56
C PRO A 36 2.13 -11.61 3.71
N PRO A 37 1.93 -10.43 3.09
CA PRO A 37 0.90 -10.21 2.09
C PRO A 37 0.94 -11.26 0.97
N PRO A 38 -0.23 -11.68 0.45
CA PRO A 38 -0.29 -12.65 -0.63
C PRO A 38 0.38 -12.11 -1.90
N ILE A 39 1.07 -12.98 -2.62
CA ILE A 39 1.66 -12.71 -3.93
C ILE A 39 1.10 -13.72 -4.93
N GLN A 40 0.87 -13.27 -6.18
CA GLN A 40 0.26 -14.12 -7.20
C GLN A 40 1.19 -15.25 -7.65
N GLU A 41 2.46 -14.94 -7.92
CA GLU A 41 3.52 -15.92 -8.19
C GLU A 41 4.86 -15.43 -7.63
N LEU A 42 5.64 -16.34 -7.03
CA LEU A 42 7.06 -16.12 -6.75
C LEU A 42 7.81 -16.35 -8.06
N ASP A 43 8.03 -15.28 -8.83
CA ASP A 43 9.04 -15.32 -9.86
C ASP A 43 10.41 -15.50 -9.16
N LEU A 44 11.00 -16.69 -9.29
CA LEU A 44 12.27 -17.02 -8.63
C LEU A 44 13.44 -16.18 -9.18
N ASP A 45 13.32 -15.66 -10.40
CA ASP A 45 14.37 -14.86 -11.04
C ASP A 45 14.33 -13.39 -10.56
N VAL A 46 13.16 -12.88 -10.17
CA VAL A 46 12.96 -11.46 -9.84
C VAL A 46 12.60 -11.23 -8.36
N GLY A 47 12.01 -12.22 -7.70
CA GLY A 47 11.55 -12.20 -6.31
C GLY A 47 12.41 -13.01 -5.35
N GLY A 48 13.45 -13.72 -5.83
CA GLY A 48 14.27 -14.61 -5.01
C GLY A 48 14.88 -13.96 -3.77
N GLN A 49 15.20 -12.66 -3.82
CA GLN A 49 15.69 -11.91 -2.66
C GLN A 49 14.67 -11.82 -1.50
N PHE A 50 13.37 -11.95 -1.79
CA PHE A 50 12.29 -11.92 -0.79
C PHE A 50 11.88 -13.32 -0.31
N ALA A 51 12.41 -14.39 -0.91
CA ALA A 51 12.12 -15.77 -0.51
C ALA A 51 12.24 -16.01 1.01
N PRO A 52 13.22 -15.43 1.74
CA PRO A 52 13.30 -15.58 3.19
C PRO A 52 12.05 -15.13 3.95
N LEU A 53 11.28 -14.17 3.43
CA LEU A 53 10.04 -13.70 4.05
C LEU A 53 8.93 -14.75 4.03
N PHE A 54 9.00 -15.73 3.13
CA PHE A 54 7.97 -16.75 2.94
C PHE A 54 8.40 -18.13 3.47
N THR A 55 9.70 -18.43 3.47
CA THR A 55 10.22 -19.71 3.99
C THR A 55 10.27 -19.71 5.52
N GLU A 56 10.66 -18.59 6.12
CA GLU A 56 10.73 -18.40 7.58
C GLU A 56 10.14 -17.02 7.91
N PRO A 57 8.80 -16.88 7.91
CA PRO A 57 8.17 -15.58 7.97
C PRO A 57 8.57 -14.84 9.27
N PRO A 58 9.22 -13.66 9.16
CA PRO A 58 9.57 -12.88 10.33
C PRO A 58 8.30 -12.40 11.04
N PRO A 59 8.40 -11.94 12.31
CA PRO A 59 7.27 -11.32 12.98
C PRO A 59 6.71 -10.18 12.12
N ARG A 60 5.41 -9.95 12.25
CA ARG A 60 4.73 -8.86 11.54
C ARG A 60 5.48 -7.55 11.79
N PRO A 61 5.80 -6.78 10.73
CA PRO A 61 6.55 -5.56 10.89
C PRO A 61 5.78 -4.49 11.65
N VAL A 62 6.55 -3.61 12.30
CA VAL A 62 5.98 -2.45 13.00
C VAL A 62 5.34 -1.48 12.01
N ARG A 63 4.40 -0.68 12.52
CA ARG A 63 3.65 0.32 11.73
C ARG A 63 4.56 1.22 10.88
N ALA A 64 5.67 1.68 11.44
CA ALA A 64 6.60 2.56 10.74
C ALA A 64 7.09 1.98 9.40
N VAL A 65 7.23 0.64 9.29
CA VAL A 65 7.62 0.01 8.02
C VAL A 65 6.56 0.19 6.93
N TYR A 66 5.28 0.07 7.28
CA TYR A 66 4.18 0.29 6.34
C TYR A 66 4.11 1.76 5.89
N ASP A 67 4.29 2.70 6.81
CA ASP A 67 4.27 4.14 6.49
C ASP A 67 5.42 4.53 5.55
N GLU A 68 6.61 3.96 5.79
CA GLU A 68 7.78 4.19 4.93
C GLU A 68 7.64 3.47 3.58
N ALA A 69 7.08 2.26 3.53
CA ALA A 69 6.80 1.57 2.28
C ALA A 69 5.81 2.35 1.41
N LEU A 70 4.73 2.88 1.99
CA LEU A 70 3.77 3.74 1.29
C LEU A 70 4.42 5.01 0.75
N ARG A 71 5.36 5.61 1.49
CA ARG A 71 6.12 6.77 1.01
C ARG A 71 6.98 6.42 -0.20
N LEU A 72 7.74 5.33 -0.12
CA LEU A 72 8.57 4.86 -1.22
C LEU A 72 7.73 4.58 -2.47
N SER A 73 6.59 3.91 -2.32
CA SER A 73 5.69 3.61 -3.43
C SER A 73 5.10 4.87 -4.07
N ARG A 74 4.85 5.94 -3.30
CA ARG A 74 4.44 7.23 -3.87
C ARG A 74 5.52 7.83 -4.74
N TRP A 75 6.76 7.94 -4.21
CA TRP A 75 7.88 8.47 -4.99
C TRP A 75 8.11 7.69 -6.27
N GLU A 76 8.03 6.36 -6.21
CA GLU A 76 8.20 5.51 -7.37
C GLU A 76 7.09 5.73 -8.41
N LEU A 77 5.82 5.79 -8.00
CA LEU A 77 4.71 6.09 -8.89
C LEU A 77 4.80 7.51 -9.47
N GLU A 78 5.18 8.50 -8.65
CA GLU A 78 5.38 9.90 -9.05
C GLU A 78 6.62 10.10 -9.94
N ARG A 79 7.52 9.12 -9.99
CA ARG A 79 8.85 9.18 -10.63
C ARG A 79 9.82 10.14 -9.95
N GLU A 80 9.68 10.34 -8.65
CA GLU A 80 10.60 11.07 -7.79
C GLU A 80 11.83 10.19 -7.43
N LEU A 81 12.55 9.75 -8.47
CA LEU A 81 13.66 8.78 -8.34
C LEU A 81 14.80 9.33 -7.50
N GLU A 82 15.08 10.62 -7.57
CA GLU A 82 16.12 11.28 -6.76
C GLU A 82 15.80 11.19 -5.26
N ALA A 83 14.53 11.41 -4.88
CA ALA A 83 14.09 11.31 -3.50
C ALA A 83 14.17 9.86 -2.98
N TYR A 84 13.75 8.89 -3.82
CA TYR A 84 13.87 7.47 -3.52
C TYR A 84 15.33 7.06 -3.30
N ASP A 85 16.20 7.43 -4.25
CA ASP A 85 17.61 7.07 -4.22
C ASP A 85 18.35 7.71 -3.04
N ASP A 86 18.12 9.01 -2.78
CA ASP A 86 18.70 9.70 -1.63
C ASP A 86 18.26 9.03 -0.31
N TYR A 87 16.98 8.67 -0.19
CA TYR A 87 16.44 8.03 0.99
C TYR A 87 17.09 6.66 1.25
N MET A 88 17.18 5.82 0.21
CA MET A 88 17.72 4.48 0.31
C MET A 88 19.24 4.48 0.51
N ARG A 89 19.96 5.34 -0.23
CA ARG A 89 21.42 5.45 -0.16
C ARG A 89 21.89 5.93 1.21
N ASN A 90 21.20 6.92 1.79
CA ASN A 90 21.55 7.47 3.10
C ASN A 90 20.90 6.73 4.26
N LYS A 91 20.19 5.62 4.01
CA LYS A 91 19.50 4.81 5.04
C LYS A 91 18.57 5.63 5.94
N ARG A 92 17.88 6.63 5.37
CA ARG A 92 16.99 7.54 6.12
C ARG A 92 15.86 6.81 6.85
N TYR A 93 15.55 5.58 6.48
CA TYR A 93 14.63 4.72 7.21
C TYR A 93 15.04 4.46 8.67
N LEU A 94 16.34 4.48 8.98
CA LEU A 94 16.81 4.37 10.36
C LEU A 94 16.40 5.59 11.19
N GLU A 95 16.45 6.78 10.58
CA GLU A 95 16.00 8.05 11.21
C GLU A 95 14.48 8.07 11.41
N ARG A 96 13.74 7.19 10.71
CA ARG A 96 12.29 7.00 10.81
C ARG A 96 11.89 5.93 11.82
N GLY A 97 12.84 5.37 12.57
CA GLY A 97 12.59 4.40 13.61
C GLY A 97 12.53 2.95 13.13
N LEU A 98 12.96 2.67 11.90
CA LEU A 98 13.12 1.29 11.42
C LEU A 98 14.44 0.70 11.91
N ALA A 99 14.43 -0.60 12.21
CA ALA A 99 15.64 -1.34 12.48
C ALA A 99 16.39 -1.67 11.17
N PRO A 100 17.72 -1.91 11.20
CA PRO A 100 18.46 -2.36 10.03
C PRO A 100 17.91 -3.64 9.38
N THR A 101 17.32 -4.52 10.19
CA THR A 101 16.67 -5.76 9.77
C THR A 101 15.37 -5.54 8.99
N ASP A 102 14.74 -4.37 9.12
CA ASP A 102 13.46 -4.07 8.45
C ASP A 102 13.63 -3.74 6.96
N ARG A 103 14.86 -3.55 6.48
CA ARG A 103 15.12 -3.14 5.10
C ARG A 103 14.52 -4.09 4.07
N LEU A 104 14.64 -5.41 4.29
CA LEU A 104 14.11 -6.40 3.34
C LEU A 104 12.58 -6.31 3.26
N VAL A 105 11.93 -6.20 4.42
CA VAL A 105 10.49 -6.05 4.57
C VAL A 105 9.99 -4.75 3.94
N LEU A 106 10.71 -3.65 4.15
CA LEU A 106 10.43 -2.34 3.55
C LEU A 106 10.43 -2.41 2.02
N LEU A 107 11.47 -3.00 1.43
CA LEU A 107 11.60 -3.15 -0.02
C LEU A 107 10.53 -4.07 -0.60
N PHE A 108 10.19 -5.15 0.11
CA PHE A 108 9.12 -6.05 -0.28
C PHE A 108 7.77 -5.31 -0.34
N LEU A 109 7.42 -4.58 0.72
CA LEU A 109 6.16 -3.83 0.77
C LEU A 109 6.08 -2.72 -0.28
N ASN A 110 7.18 -1.99 -0.50
CA ASN A 110 7.24 -0.95 -1.54
C ASN A 110 6.92 -1.55 -2.92
N ARG A 111 7.61 -2.66 -3.27
CA ARG A 111 7.37 -3.38 -4.51
C ARG A 111 5.95 -3.91 -4.60
N TRP A 112 5.48 -4.60 -3.56
CA TRP A 112 4.13 -5.19 -3.53
C TRP A 112 3.06 -4.14 -3.81
N LEU A 113 3.18 -2.95 -3.20
CA LEU A 113 2.26 -1.84 -3.42
C LEU A 113 2.33 -1.30 -4.86
N VAL A 114 3.53 -1.12 -5.41
CA VAL A 114 3.72 -0.62 -6.78
C VAL A 114 3.19 -1.61 -7.79
N ASP A 115 3.52 -2.90 -7.66
CA ASP A 115 3.05 -3.97 -8.54
C ASP A 115 1.51 -4.03 -8.56
N HIS A 116 0.86 -3.89 -7.40
CA HIS A 116 -0.61 -3.84 -7.34
C HIS A 116 -1.20 -2.59 -8.01
N MET A 117 -0.56 -1.43 -7.87
CA MET A 117 -1.02 -0.20 -8.53
C MET A 117 -0.85 -0.28 -10.05
N LEU A 118 0.27 -0.80 -10.53
CA LEU A 118 0.52 -1.00 -11.96
C LEU A 118 -0.42 -2.06 -12.54
N GLY A 119 -0.57 -3.21 -11.87
CA GLY A 119 -1.52 -4.25 -12.26
C GLY A 119 -2.97 -3.77 -12.29
N LEU A 120 -3.37 -2.87 -11.38
CA LEU A 120 -4.68 -2.21 -11.44
C LEU A 120 -4.81 -1.30 -12.68
N GLY A 121 -3.76 -0.55 -13.01
CA GLY A 121 -3.71 0.25 -14.22
C GLY A 121 -3.88 -0.60 -15.48
N GLU A 122 -3.15 -1.71 -15.55
CA GLU A 122 -3.21 -2.67 -16.67
C GLU A 122 -4.58 -3.33 -16.79
N ALA A 123 -5.12 -3.88 -15.70
CA ALA A 123 -6.43 -4.54 -15.67
C ALA A 123 -7.60 -3.60 -16.00
N THR A 124 -7.39 -2.29 -15.84
CA THR A 124 -8.38 -1.25 -16.18
C THR A 124 -8.10 -0.59 -17.53
N GLU A 125 -7.20 -1.14 -18.33
CA GLU A 125 -6.79 -0.61 -19.65
C GLU A 125 -6.38 0.88 -19.58
N GLY A 126 -5.67 1.25 -18.51
CA GLY A 126 -5.19 2.61 -18.27
C GLY A 126 -6.23 3.61 -17.75
N ARG A 127 -7.49 3.19 -17.51
CA ARG A 127 -8.51 4.06 -16.91
C ARG A 127 -8.11 4.50 -15.50
N VAL A 128 -7.47 3.62 -14.74
CA VAL A 128 -6.77 3.99 -13.51
C VAL A 128 -5.38 4.47 -13.90
N ASN A 129 -5.24 5.79 -14.05
CA ASN A 129 -3.95 6.43 -14.27
C ASN A 129 -3.20 6.69 -12.95
N ARG A 130 -1.95 7.14 -13.04
CA ARG A 130 -1.07 7.44 -11.89
C ARG A 130 -1.74 8.28 -10.80
N ARG A 131 -2.50 9.32 -11.16
CA ARG A 131 -3.20 10.17 -10.18
C ARG A 131 -4.19 9.35 -9.34
N LEU A 132 -4.92 8.45 -9.99
CA LEU A 132 -5.89 7.58 -9.32
C LEU A 132 -5.20 6.48 -8.50
N MET A 133 -4.03 5.99 -8.94
CA MET A 133 -3.19 5.07 -8.14
C MET A 133 -2.75 5.74 -6.83
N LEU A 134 -2.26 6.98 -6.89
CA LEU A 134 -1.87 7.74 -5.70
C LEU A 134 -3.05 7.98 -4.75
N GLN A 135 -4.23 8.30 -5.29
CA GLN A 135 -5.46 8.39 -4.48
C GLN A 135 -5.86 7.04 -3.86
N CYS A 136 -5.58 5.92 -4.52
CA CYS A 136 -5.79 4.61 -3.93
C CYS A 136 -4.83 4.37 -2.75
N LEU A 137 -3.56 4.77 -2.88
CA LEU A 137 -2.60 4.71 -1.78
C LEU A 137 -2.98 5.64 -0.61
N ASP A 138 -3.55 6.81 -0.87
CA ASP A 138 -4.12 7.70 0.17
C ASP A 138 -5.22 7.01 0.97
N ARG A 139 -6.16 6.39 0.26
CA ARG A 139 -7.27 5.64 0.88
C ARG A 139 -6.75 4.44 1.68
N LEU A 140 -5.75 3.72 1.15
CA LEU A 140 -5.12 2.60 1.83
C LEU A 140 -4.42 3.04 3.13
N ASP A 141 -3.62 4.10 3.09
CA ASP A 141 -2.94 4.64 4.28
C ASP A 141 -3.96 5.03 5.36
N ALA A 142 -5.00 5.79 4.98
CA ALA A 142 -6.08 6.15 5.90
C ALA A 142 -6.71 4.93 6.57
N ARG A 143 -6.92 3.85 5.81
CA ARG A 143 -7.47 2.58 6.33
C ARG A 143 -6.51 1.88 7.28
N LEU A 144 -5.23 1.81 6.97
CA LEU A 144 -4.23 1.22 7.85
C LEU A 144 -4.13 1.97 9.17
N ARG A 145 -4.30 3.31 9.19
CA ARG A 145 -4.38 4.12 10.42
C ARG A 145 -5.57 3.71 11.31
N LEU A 146 -6.72 3.44 10.70
CA LEU A 146 -7.92 3.02 11.43
C LEU A 146 -7.79 1.61 12.01
N VAL A 147 -7.21 0.66 11.27
CA VAL A 147 -7.07 -0.74 11.69
C VAL A 147 -6.04 -0.93 12.80
N GLN A 148 -4.99 -0.10 12.82
CA GLN A 148 -3.86 -0.27 13.75
C GLN A 148 -3.92 0.63 14.99
N THR A 149 -5.07 1.26 15.26
CA THR A 149 -5.27 1.96 16.54
C THR A 149 -5.60 0.92 17.60
N PRO A 150 -4.75 0.64 18.61
CA PRO A 150 -5.20 -0.07 19.79
C PRO A 150 -6.18 0.86 20.51
N PHE A 151 -7.38 0.39 20.83
CA PHE A 151 -8.17 1.06 21.88
C PHE A 151 -7.27 1.13 23.11
N SER A 152 -6.94 2.36 23.52
CA SER A 152 -6.20 2.65 24.75
C SER A 152 -7.04 2.28 25.96
#